data_AF-A0A7W0ZYK3-F1
#
_entry.id   AF-A0A7W0ZYK3-F1
#
_cell.length_a   1.000
_cell.length_b   1.000
_cell.length_c   1.000
_cell.angle_alpha   90.00
_cell.angle_beta   90.00
_cell.angle_gamma   90.00
#
_symmetry.space_group_name_H-M   'P 1'
#
loop_
_entity.id
_entity.type
_entity.pdbx_description
1 polymer ?
#
loop_
_entity_poly.entity_id
_entity_poly.type
_entity_poly.pdbx_seq_one_letter_code
_entity_poly.pdbx_strand_id
1 'polypeptide(L)'
;MSFDEIADQRGLSSARTHLGELQWDVEADANLRRKFGSDIDFDGIMYLMCRRFLDPALVAYLFDRLPDRPLERALVAWDVARGSLLGKDDAALAQRLATELAPLKALGPPANNAVPRDRIPALIEAIRVSSDTSRVSADFATMPSLAGVLALGANDNAEHIAALNAHAKKLAYAHLPALALAFLQLAWERFAPRSSLELMLDIALDHDMVGGLPQLTGTDDDSVRLAAYLAIRACSYEYDVVTGAQILEKLDELPAIHGSNEPRLVLARAELTILQAERVDDASKAIIESVARSRSRLAVDGWRYAEFVHRVLDVYNPDVSVDSPLGHFTWKYGNNARVWGHADHRKDARAEVLKTLARELRFASHDPEVWRAASILLPDGGDIDVQLGERLMAQLLAAYA
;
A
#
# COMPACT_ATOMS: atom_id res chain seq x y z
N MET A 1 -18.57 -11.77 9.56
CA MET A 1 -18.27 -13.18 9.82
C MET A 1 -16.94 -13.28 10.55
N SER A 2 -16.87 -14.00 11.68
CA SER A 2 -15.60 -14.33 12.35
C SER A 2 -14.80 -15.36 11.54
N PHE A 3 -13.53 -15.59 11.88
CA PHE A 3 -12.72 -16.69 11.32
C PHE A 3 -13.48 -18.03 11.41
N ASP A 4 -14.23 -18.25 12.49
CA ASP A 4 -15.08 -19.44 12.67
C ASP A 4 -16.25 -19.50 11.67
N GLU A 5 -16.84 -18.35 11.31
CA GLU A 5 -17.98 -18.31 10.37
C GLU A 5 -17.54 -18.45 8.89
N ILE A 6 -16.33 -18.03 8.54
CA ILE A 6 -15.74 -18.30 7.21
C ILE A 6 -15.22 -19.75 7.17
N ALA A 7 -14.63 -20.24 8.27
CA ALA A 7 -14.13 -21.61 8.39
C ALA A 7 -15.21 -22.69 8.29
N ASP A 8 -16.47 -22.36 8.57
CA ASP A 8 -17.60 -23.30 8.53
C ASP A 8 -18.13 -23.56 7.11
N GLN A 9 -17.80 -22.71 6.13
CA GLN A 9 -18.20 -22.90 4.73
C GLN A 9 -17.24 -23.86 4.03
N ARG A 10 -17.42 -25.17 4.26
CA ARG A 10 -16.96 -26.40 3.54
C ARG A 10 -15.53 -26.47 2.92
N GLY A 11 -14.96 -25.41 2.34
CA GLY A 11 -13.60 -25.35 1.77
C GLY A 11 -12.45 -25.17 2.79
N LEU A 12 -12.70 -24.60 3.97
CA LEU A 12 -11.64 -24.43 5.00
C LEU A 12 -11.44 -25.64 5.91
N SER A 13 -12.28 -26.67 5.84
CA SER A 13 -12.03 -27.94 6.54
C SER A 13 -10.76 -28.63 6.01
N SER A 14 -10.51 -28.54 4.71
CA SER A 14 -9.29 -28.99 4.02
C SER A 14 -8.07 -28.18 4.46
N ALA A 15 -8.18 -26.85 4.47
CA ALA A 15 -7.13 -25.95 4.95
C ALA A 15 -6.81 -26.17 6.44
N ARG A 16 -7.82 -26.37 7.29
CA ARG A 16 -7.66 -26.69 8.71
C ARG A 16 -7.06 -28.07 8.93
N THR A 17 -7.31 -29.02 8.02
CA THR A 17 -6.65 -30.34 8.02
C THR A 17 -5.18 -30.23 7.60
N HIS A 18 -4.86 -29.40 6.60
CA HIS A 18 -3.48 -29.14 6.16
C HIS A 18 -2.67 -28.25 7.13
N LEU A 19 -3.33 -27.34 7.85
CA LEU A 19 -2.70 -26.41 8.79
C LEU A 19 -2.74 -26.91 10.24
N GLY A 20 -3.66 -27.82 10.58
CA GLY A 20 -3.84 -28.37 11.93
C GLY A 20 -2.74 -29.30 12.41
N GLU A 21 -1.86 -29.77 11.52
CA GLU A 21 -0.69 -30.60 11.86
C GLU A 21 0.50 -29.79 12.40
N LEU A 22 0.48 -28.46 12.31
CA LEU A 22 1.51 -27.60 12.89
C LEU A 22 1.25 -27.44 14.39
N GLN A 23 2.19 -27.79 15.27
CA GLN A 23 2.08 -27.47 16.69
C GLN A 23 2.22 -25.96 16.88
N TRP A 24 1.20 -25.32 17.46
CA TRP A 24 1.11 -23.87 17.61
C TRP A 24 1.47 -23.44 19.04
N ASP A 25 2.42 -22.51 19.19
CA ASP A 25 2.72 -21.90 20.48
C ASP A 25 1.73 -20.76 20.80
N VAL A 26 1.22 -20.75 22.03
CA VAL A 26 0.09 -19.91 22.50
C VAL A 26 0.60 -18.69 23.28
N GLU A 27 1.82 -18.71 23.82
CA GLU A 27 2.35 -17.62 24.65
C GLU A 27 2.79 -16.39 23.86
N ALA A 28 3.09 -16.53 22.55
CA ALA A 28 3.42 -15.40 21.68
C ALA A 28 2.20 -14.51 21.36
N ASP A 29 0.97 -15.05 21.40
CA ASP A 29 -0.29 -14.36 21.07
C ASP A 29 -0.64 -13.22 22.04
N ALA A 30 -0.37 -13.41 23.32
CA ALA A 30 -0.73 -12.44 24.37
C ALA A 30 0.12 -11.16 24.29
N ASN A 31 1.33 -11.25 23.75
CA ASN A 31 2.25 -10.10 23.65
C ASN A 31 1.93 -9.18 22.46
N LEU A 32 1.35 -9.68 21.38
CA LEU A 32 0.93 -8.88 20.21
C LEU A 32 -0.35 -8.08 20.46
N ARG A 33 -1.24 -8.58 21.34
CA ARG A 33 -2.46 -7.88 21.77
C ARG A 33 -2.25 -6.93 22.97
N ARG A 34 -0.99 -6.65 23.36
CA ARG A 34 -0.70 -5.73 24.48
C ARG A 34 -1.42 -4.39 24.27
N LYS A 35 -2.07 -3.93 25.35
CA LYS A 35 -2.62 -2.57 25.47
C LYS A 35 -1.53 -1.57 25.08
N PHE A 36 -1.84 -0.67 24.15
CA PHE A 36 -0.96 0.43 23.79
C PHE A 36 -0.66 1.24 25.05
N GLY A 37 0.62 1.52 25.32
CA GLY A 37 0.96 2.49 26.35
C GLY A 37 0.35 3.84 26.00
N SER A 38 -0.02 4.65 26.99
CA SER A 38 -0.54 6.01 26.79
C SER A 38 0.42 6.94 26.02
N ASP A 39 1.69 6.54 25.90
CA ASP A 39 2.79 7.41 25.48
C ASP A 39 3.29 7.14 24.05
N ILE A 40 2.59 6.29 23.27
CA ILE A 40 2.97 6.06 21.87
C ILE A 40 2.62 7.31 21.05
N ASP A 41 3.64 7.89 20.41
CA ASP A 41 3.53 9.04 19.51
C ASP A 41 3.04 8.63 18.11
N PHE A 42 2.81 9.62 17.24
CA PHE A 42 2.28 9.37 15.89
C PHE A 42 3.18 8.45 15.05
N ASP A 43 4.49 8.68 15.10
CA ASP A 43 5.48 7.85 14.37
C ASP A 43 5.49 6.41 14.89
N GLY A 44 5.35 6.20 16.21
CA GLY A 44 5.18 4.89 16.81
C GLY A 44 3.89 4.19 16.36
N ILE A 45 2.78 4.91 16.22
CA ILE A 45 1.53 4.37 15.66
C ILE A 45 1.76 3.95 14.20
N MET A 46 2.34 4.81 13.37
CA MET A 46 2.64 4.48 11.96
C MET A 46 3.51 3.23 11.86
N TYR A 47 4.56 3.13 12.67
CA TYR A 47 5.42 1.94 12.71
C TYR A 47 4.65 0.67 13.09
N LEU A 48 3.74 0.76 14.07
CA LEU A 48 2.90 -0.37 14.45
C LEU A 48 1.92 -0.75 13.33
N MET A 49 1.34 0.23 12.63
CA MET A 49 0.46 -0.02 11.48
C MET A 49 1.21 -0.65 10.30
N CYS A 50 2.46 -0.29 10.06
CA CYS A 50 3.31 -1.00 9.07
C CYS A 50 3.46 -2.49 9.40
N ARG A 51 3.36 -2.87 10.68
CA ARG A 51 3.54 -4.26 11.15
C ARG A 51 2.25 -5.02 11.38
N ARG A 52 1.18 -4.32 11.76
CA ARG A 52 -0.11 -4.88 12.17
C ARG A 52 -1.24 -4.47 11.23
N PHE A 53 -0.91 -3.82 10.11
CA PHE A 53 -1.89 -3.32 9.15
C PHE A 53 -2.90 -2.38 9.82
N LEU A 54 -4.14 -2.37 9.30
CA LEU A 54 -5.27 -1.61 9.82
C LEU A 54 -5.97 -2.37 10.96
N ASP A 55 -5.21 -2.77 11.98
CA ASP A 55 -5.73 -3.40 13.20
C ASP A 55 -6.78 -2.48 13.86
N PRO A 56 -8.00 -2.97 14.16
CA PRO A 56 -9.09 -2.14 14.68
C PRO A 56 -8.75 -1.32 15.92
N ALA A 57 -7.93 -1.86 16.84
CA ALA A 57 -7.56 -1.16 18.06
C ALA A 57 -6.52 -0.06 17.78
N LEU A 58 -5.57 -0.29 16.85
CA LEU A 58 -4.65 0.75 16.37
C LEU A 58 -5.40 1.88 15.67
N VAL A 59 -6.36 1.55 14.81
CA VAL A 59 -7.18 2.52 14.08
C VAL A 59 -7.99 3.39 15.04
N ALA A 60 -8.66 2.78 16.02
CA ALA A 60 -9.42 3.52 17.03
C ALA A 60 -8.50 4.50 17.79
N TYR A 61 -7.31 4.05 18.18
CA TYR A 61 -6.31 4.89 18.85
C TYR A 61 -5.80 6.03 17.97
N LEU A 62 -5.59 5.78 16.67
CA LEU A 62 -5.20 6.81 15.71
C LEU A 62 -6.27 7.90 15.58
N PHE A 63 -7.55 7.55 15.51
CA PHE A 63 -8.61 8.55 15.44
C PHE A 63 -8.65 9.46 16.67
N ASP A 64 -8.37 8.91 17.85
CA ASP A 64 -8.33 9.69 19.10
C ASP A 64 -7.15 10.68 19.15
N ARG A 65 -6.13 10.49 18.30
CA ARG A 65 -4.97 11.39 18.15
C ARG A 65 -5.15 12.46 17.07
N LEU A 66 -6.26 12.44 16.34
CA LEU A 66 -6.58 13.39 15.27
C LEU A 66 -7.85 14.23 15.56
N PRO A 67 -8.15 14.64 16.80
CA PRO A 67 -9.48 15.16 17.17
C PRO A 67 -9.92 16.36 16.33
N ASP A 68 -9.00 17.27 16.02
CA ASP A 68 -9.24 18.52 15.29
C ASP A 68 -8.92 18.42 13.78
N ARG A 69 -8.83 17.19 13.25
CA ARG A 69 -8.45 16.91 11.85
C ARG A 69 -9.53 16.09 11.13
N PRO A 70 -10.74 16.66 10.92
CA PRO A 70 -11.90 15.90 10.46
C PRO A 70 -11.71 15.31 9.06
N LEU A 71 -11.02 15.99 8.15
CA LEU A 71 -10.77 15.46 6.80
C LEU A 71 -9.72 14.36 6.80
N GLU A 72 -8.65 14.49 7.58
CA GLU A 72 -7.67 13.42 7.75
C GLU A 72 -8.29 12.18 8.40
N ARG A 73 -9.14 12.35 9.42
CA ARG A 73 -9.92 11.23 9.99
C ARG A 73 -10.82 10.58 8.95
N ALA A 74 -11.47 11.37 8.11
CA ALA A 74 -12.31 10.85 7.06
C ALA A 74 -11.52 10.04 6.01
N LEU A 75 -10.33 10.51 5.61
CA LEU A 75 -9.44 9.78 4.68
C LEU A 75 -8.91 8.48 5.30
N VAL A 76 -8.55 8.50 6.59
CA VAL A 76 -8.20 7.27 7.32
C VAL A 76 -9.38 6.32 7.40
N ALA A 77 -10.59 6.83 7.69
CA ALA A 77 -11.80 6.01 7.74
C ALA A 77 -12.14 5.37 6.39
N TRP A 78 -11.86 6.07 5.29
CA TRP A 78 -11.96 5.51 3.94
C TRP A 78 -11.00 4.33 3.73
N ASP A 79 -9.72 4.51 4.06
CA ASP A 79 -8.70 3.46 3.94
C ASP A 79 -9.06 2.24 4.80
N VAL A 80 -9.58 2.45 6.01
CA VAL A 80 -10.05 1.36 6.90
C VAL A 80 -11.28 0.66 6.33
N ALA A 81 -12.27 1.42 5.83
CA ALA A 81 -13.48 0.85 5.25
C ALA A 81 -13.19 0.00 4.00
N ARG A 82 -12.21 0.40 3.18
CA ARG A 82 -11.80 -0.32 1.96
C ARG A 82 -10.75 -1.40 2.22
N GLY A 83 -9.90 -1.23 3.23
CA GLY A 83 -8.66 -2.00 3.41
C GLY A 83 -8.61 -2.89 4.64
N SER A 84 -9.71 -3.03 5.39
CA SER A 84 -9.79 -3.88 6.59
C SER A 84 -11.09 -4.68 6.63
N LEU A 85 -11.02 -5.94 7.04
CA LEU A 85 -12.16 -6.83 7.24
C LEU A 85 -12.65 -6.74 8.69
N LEU A 86 -13.64 -5.89 8.95
CA LEU A 86 -14.19 -5.75 10.30
C LEU A 86 -15.05 -6.97 10.68
N GLY A 87 -14.79 -7.51 11.87
CA GLY A 87 -15.53 -8.62 12.48
C GLY A 87 -16.77 -8.16 13.25
N LYS A 88 -17.51 -9.12 13.82
CA LYS A 88 -18.65 -8.83 14.70
C LYS A 88 -18.22 -8.06 15.95
N ASP A 89 -17.03 -8.35 16.45
CA ASP A 89 -16.46 -7.72 17.65
C ASP A 89 -16.03 -6.27 17.39
N ASP A 90 -15.92 -5.86 16.12
CA ASP A 90 -15.53 -4.50 15.69
C ASP A 90 -16.73 -3.58 15.41
N ALA A 91 -17.94 -3.97 15.84
CA ALA A 91 -19.18 -3.22 15.56
C ALA A 91 -19.11 -1.74 15.98
N ALA A 92 -18.45 -1.44 17.10
CA ALA A 92 -18.25 -0.06 17.56
C ALA A 92 -17.38 0.75 16.59
N LEU A 93 -16.30 0.15 16.06
CA LEU A 93 -15.46 0.80 15.05
C LEU A 93 -16.24 0.98 13.74
N ALA A 94 -16.97 -0.05 13.29
CA ALA A 94 -17.80 0.04 12.09
C ALA A 94 -18.82 1.19 12.17
N GLN A 95 -19.49 1.36 13.32
CA GLN A 95 -20.41 2.49 13.55
C GLN A 95 -19.66 3.84 13.57
N ARG A 96 -18.46 3.87 14.17
CA ARG A 96 -17.62 5.08 14.19
C ARG A 96 -17.24 5.51 12.77
N LEU A 97 -16.85 4.59 11.89
CA LEU A 97 -16.45 4.89 10.50
C LEU A 97 -17.51 5.72 9.75
N ALA A 98 -18.80 5.44 9.94
CA ALA A 98 -19.85 6.21 9.29
C ALA A 98 -19.88 7.68 9.71
N THR A 99 -19.55 7.95 10.98
CA THR A 99 -19.42 9.32 11.51
C THR A 99 -18.15 9.99 10.96
N GLU A 100 -17.03 9.26 10.95
CA GLU A 100 -15.75 9.79 10.46
C GLU A 100 -15.76 10.09 8.97
N LEU A 101 -16.50 9.32 8.16
CA LEU A 101 -16.59 9.50 6.71
C LEU A 101 -17.48 10.67 6.28
N ALA A 102 -18.33 11.19 7.17
CA ALA A 102 -19.28 12.26 6.85
C ALA A 102 -18.65 13.47 6.12
N PRO A 103 -17.45 13.98 6.49
CA PRO A 103 -16.79 15.06 5.77
C PRO A 103 -16.44 14.72 4.31
N LEU A 104 -16.11 13.46 4.01
CA LEU A 104 -15.83 13.02 2.63
C LEU A 104 -17.11 12.87 1.79
N LYS A 105 -18.26 12.55 2.41
CA LYS A 105 -19.53 12.43 1.67
C LYS A 105 -19.87 13.70 0.90
N ALA A 106 -19.52 14.87 1.45
CA ALA A 106 -19.69 16.16 0.79
C ALA A 106 -18.84 16.33 -0.49
N LEU A 107 -17.73 15.60 -0.61
CA LEU A 107 -16.87 15.60 -1.80
C LEU A 107 -17.40 14.69 -2.91
N GLY A 108 -18.25 13.71 -2.57
CA GLY A 108 -18.79 12.70 -3.49
C GLY A 108 -17.74 11.78 -4.13
N PRO A 109 -16.82 11.16 -3.36
CA PRO A 109 -15.80 10.28 -3.91
C PRO A 109 -16.38 9.06 -4.66
N PRO A 110 -15.76 8.64 -5.77
CA PRO A 110 -16.00 7.33 -6.38
C PRO A 110 -15.50 6.21 -5.46
N ALA A 111 -16.09 5.01 -5.56
CA ALA A 111 -15.81 3.86 -4.70
C ALA A 111 -14.32 3.46 -4.62
N ASN A 112 -13.53 3.75 -5.64
CA ASN A 112 -12.13 3.34 -5.73
C ASN A 112 -11.12 4.46 -5.40
N ASN A 113 -11.58 5.68 -5.10
CA ASN A 113 -10.67 6.77 -4.76
C ASN A 113 -11.34 7.81 -3.86
N ALA A 114 -10.79 8.01 -2.67
CA ALA A 114 -11.29 9.00 -1.72
C ALA A 114 -11.18 10.44 -2.26
N VAL A 115 -10.18 10.72 -3.10
CA VAL A 115 -9.96 12.02 -3.71
C VAL A 115 -9.50 11.83 -5.16
N PRO A 116 -10.43 11.66 -6.10
CA PRO A 116 -10.09 11.64 -7.51
C PRO A 116 -9.61 13.04 -7.95
N ARG A 117 -8.85 13.08 -9.04
CA ARG A 117 -8.19 14.31 -9.52
C ARG A 117 -9.16 15.49 -9.68
N ASP A 118 -10.36 15.24 -10.21
CA ASP A 118 -11.39 16.26 -10.45
C ASP A 118 -11.97 16.86 -9.16
N ARG A 119 -11.72 16.23 -8.00
CA ARG A 119 -12.22 16.66 -6.68
C ARG A 119 -11.17 17.36 -5.83
N ILE A 120 -9.93 17.51 -6.30
CA ILE A 120 -8.89 18.28 -5.61
C ILE A 120 -9.36 19.71 -5.25
N PRO A 121 -10.03 20.47 -6.15
CA PRO A 121 -10.55 21.79 -5.79
C PRO A 121 -11.58 21.75 -4.64
N ALA A 122 -12.44 20.73 -4.63
CA ALA A 122 -13.44 20.55 -3.56
C ALA A 122 -12.78 20.16 -2.23
N LEU A 123 -11.73 19.33 -2.25
CA LEU A 123 -10.92 19.02 -1.08
C LEU A 123 -10.28 20.29 -0.50
N ILE A 124 -9.67 21.13 -1.35
CA ILE A 124 -9.05 22.39 -0.90
C ILE A 124 -10.08 23.28 -0.20
N GLU A 125 -11.28 23.40 -0.76
CA GLU A 125 -12.34 24.20 -0.15
C GLU A 125 -12.83 23.60 1.16
N ALA A 126 -12.99 22.27 1.24
CA ALA A 126 -13.37 21.60 2.47
C ALA A 126 -12.34 21.85 3.59
N ILE A 127 -11.04 21.80 3.28
CA ILE A 127 -9.96 22.08 4.26
C ILE A 127 -10.07 23.51 4.79
N ARG A 128 -10.34 24.49 3.91
CA ARG A 128 -10.49 25.91 4.29
C ARG A 128 -11.68 26.12 5.22
N VAL A 129 -12.79 25.43 4.97
CA VAL A 129 -14.00 25.52 5.80
C VAL A 129 -13.81 24.82 7.15
N SER A 130 -13.11 23.69 7.18
CA SER A 130 -12.98 22.84 8.37
C SER A 130 -11.85 23.22 9.31
N SER A 131 -10.91 24.07 8.89
CA SER A 131 -9.64 24.28 9.59
C SER A 131 -9.31 25.75 9.81
N ASP A 132 -8.88 26.09 11.02
CA ASP A 132 -8.29 27.40 11.31
C ASP A 132 -6.84 27.45 10.78
N THR A 133 -6.68 27.90 9.54
CA THR A 133 -5.36 27.98 8.87
C THR A 133 -4.41 29.00 9.50
N SER A 134 -4.88 29.82 10.45
CA SER A 134 -4.05 30.82 11.14
C SER A 134 -3.16 30.24 12.25
N ARG A 135 -3.38 28.98 12.64
CA ARG A 135 -2.67 28.32 13.76
C ARG A 135 -1.60 27.30 13.35
N VAL A 136 -1.31 27.13 12.06
CA VAL A 136 -0.74 25.86 11.56
C VAL A 136 0.80 25.78 11.53
N SER A 137 1.55 26.71 12.13
CA SER A 137 2.99 26.83 11.83
C SER A 137 4.00 26.22 12.82
N ALA A 138 3.60 25.72 14.00
CA ALA A 138 4.61 25.33 15.00
C ALA A 138 5.20 23.92 14.80
N ASP A 139 4.39 22.95 14.33
CA ASP A 139 4.74 21.51 14.35
C ASP A 139 4.64 20.83 12.97
N PHE A 140 4.70 21.58 11.86
CA PHE A 140 4.56 21.01 10.52
C PHE A 140 5.62 19.94 10.20
N ALA A 141 6.84 20.11 10.73
CA ALA A 141 7.93 19.16 10.52
C ALA A 141 7.74 17.81 11.25
N THR A 142 6.99 17.79 12.36
CA THR A 142 6.79 16.60 13.19
C THR A 142 5.48 15.90 12.86
N MET A 143 4.41 16.64 12.55
CA MET A 143 3.12 16.06 12.20
C MET A 143 2.36 16.93 11.19
N PRO A 144 2.71 16.83 9.88
CA PRO A 144 2.01 17.53 8.81
C PRO A 144 0.48 17.38 8.91
N SER A 145 -0.25 18.42 8.50
CA SER A 145 -1.71 18.42 8.37
C SER A 145 -2.09 19.00 7.02
N LEU A 146 -3.27 18.63 6.50
CA LEU A 146 -3.74 19.13 5.20
C LEU A 146 -3.91 20.65 5.24
N ALA A 147 -4.43 21.18 6.34
CA ALA A 147 -4.51 22.62 6.61
C ALA A 147 -3.12 23.27 6.62
N GLY A 148 -2.10 22.57 7.13
CA GLY A 148 -0.72 23.06 7.16
C GLY A 148 -0.11 23.18 5.78
N VAL A 149 -0.34 22.19 4.91
CA VAL A 149 0.07 22.28 3.51
C VAL A 149 -0.58 23.48 2.84
N LEU A 150 -1.84 23.79 3.16
CA LEU A 150 -2.50 24.97 2.63
C LEU A 150 -1.96 26.31 3.17
N ALA A 151 -1.35 26.30 4.36
CA ALA A 151 -0.76 27.48 4.98
C ALA A 151 0.69 27.76 4.51
N LEU A 152 1.40 26.76 3.95
CA LEU A 152 2.77 26.93 3.47
C LEU A 152 2.89 28.00 2.38
N GLY A 153 3.82 28.94 2.52
CA GLY A 153 4.10 29.96 1.51
C GLY A 153 4.85 29.42 0.31
N ALA A 154 4.87 30.18 -0.79
CA ALA A 154 5.62 29.83 -2.01
C ALA A 154 7.15 29.91 -1.88
N ASN A 155 7.67 30.37 -0.73
CA ASN A 155 9.09 30.50 -0.46
C ASN A 155 9.62 29.43 0.51
N ASP A 156 8.74 28.58 1.06
CA ASP A 156 9.02 27.66 2.17
C ASP A 156 9.29 26.23 1.67
N ASN A 157 10.01 26.06 0.55
CA ASN A 157 9.68 24.94 -0.34
C ASN A 157 10.46 23.64 -0.09
N ALA A 158 11.79 23.66 -0.06
CA ALA A 158 12.54 22.40 -0.21
C ALA A 158 12.43 21.46 1.00
N GLU A 159 12.66 21.98 2.21
CA GLU A 159 12.63 21.17 3.44
C GLU A 159 11.23 20.71 3.81
N HIS A 160 10.21 21.58 3.65
CA HIS A 160 8.83 21.19 3.90
C HIS A 160 8.30 20.19 2.88
N ILE A 161 8.66 20.31 1.60
CA ILE A 161 8.30 19.31 0.57
C ILE A 161 8.98 17.97 0.89
N ALA A 162 10.25 17.98 1.32
CA ALA A 162 10.94 16.77 1.74
C ALA A 162 10.27 16.12 2.97
N ALA A 163 9.92 16.90 3.99
CA ALA A 163 9.20 16.42 5.18
C ALA A 163 7.80 15.87 4.82
N LEU A 164 7.08 16.55 3.93
CA LEU A 164 5.78 16.13 3.45
C LEU A 164 5.86 14.81 2.68
N ASN A 165 6.84 14.67 1.78
CA ASN A 165 7.06 13.43 1.05
C ASN A 165 7.45 12.28 1.99
N ALA A 166 8.30 12.55 2.99
CA ALA A 166 8.64 11.55 4.01
C ALA A 166 7.40 11.13 4.83
N HIS A 167 6.53 12.07 5.17
CA HIS A 167 5.28 11.80 5.88
C HIS A 167 4.29 11.00 5.02
N ALA A 168 4.04 11.41 3.78
CA ALA A 168 3.17 10.68 2.84
C ALA A 168 3.68 9.25 2.60
N LYS A 169 5.01 9.10 2.50
CA LYS A 169 5.64 7.79 2.39
C LYS A 169 5.38 6.94 3.64
N LYS A 170 5.56 7.48 4.85
CA LYS A 170 5.24 6.80 6.12
C LYS A 170 3.77 6.36 6.15
N LEU A 171 2.84 7.24 5.77
CA LEU A 171 1.40 6.95 5.70
C LEU A 171 1.09 5.79 4.75
N ALA A 172 1.66 5.81 3.54
CA ALA A 172 1.47 4.73 2.58
C ALA A 172 2.02 3.38 3.08
N TYR A 173 3.16 3.38 3.78
CA TYR A 173 3.66 2.19 4.47
C TYR A 173 2.75 1.73 5.61
N ALA A 174 2.09 2.66 6.29
CA ALA A 174 1.13 2.41 7.35
C ALA A 174 -0.28 2.06 6.83
N HIS A 175 -0.42 1.73 5.54
CA HIS A 175 -1.70 1.36 4.91
C HIS A 175 -2.73 2.49 4.88
N LEU A 176 -2.27 3.75 4.82
CA LEU A 176 -3.12 4.95 4.72
C LEU A 176 -2.89 5.70 3.37
N PRO A 177 -3.10 5.04 2.22
CA PRO A 177 -2.81 5.63 0.91
C PRO A 177 -3.70 6.81 0.55
N ALA A 178 -4.98 6.86 0.95
CA ALA A 178 -5.85 8.00 0.61
C ALA A 178 -5.34 9.29 1.26
N LEU A 179 -4.93 9.22 2.52
CA LEU A 179 -4.33 10.38 3.21
C LEU A 179 -2.97 10.75 2.61
N ALA A 180 -2.12 9.76 2.30
CA ALA A 180 -0.84 10.00 1.64
C ALA A 180 -1.00 10.71 0.29
N LEU A 181 -1.94 10.24 -0.55
CA LEU A 181 -2.23 10.83 -1.85
C LEU A 181 -2.81 12.24 -1.72
N ALA A 182 -3.71 12.50 -0.76
CA ALA A 182 -4.24 13.84 -0.53
C ALA A 182 -3.12 14.85 -0.22
N PHE A 183 -2.15 14.47 0.63
CA PHE A 183 -0.98 15.30 0.90
C PHE A 183 -0.16 15.60 -0.36
N LEU A 184 0.11 14.59 -1.18
CA LEU A 184 0.93 14.72 -2.39
C LEU A 184 0.20 15.48 -3.51
N GLN A 185 -1.11 15.29 -3.65
CA GLN A 185 -1.95 16.04 -4.58
C GLN A 185 -1.96 17.53 -4.22
N LEU A 186 -2.10 17.88 -2.94
CA LEU A 186 -2.01 19.27 -2.49
C LEU A 186 -0.61 19.87 -2.72
N ALA A 187 0.45 19.09 -2.47
CA ALA A 187 1.82 19.51 -2.74
C ALA A 187 2.04 19.80 -4.23
N TRP A 188 1.55 18.89 -5.08
CA TRP A 188 1.62 19.00 -6.53
C TRP A 188 0.83 20.21 -7.05
N GLU A 189 -0.40 20.38 -6.61
CA GLU A 189 -1.25 21.50 -7.03
C GLU A 189 -0.66 22.86 -6.65
N ARG A 190 -0.01 22.95 -5.47
CA ARG A 190 0.54 24.22 -4.98
C ARG A 190 1.93 24.54 -5.50
N PHE A 191 2.79 23.54 -5.61
CA PHE A 191 4.23 23.74 -5.79
C PHE A 191 4.81 22.96 -6.98
N ALA A 192 4.03 22.05 -7.58
CA ALA A 192 4.43 21.15 -8.65
C ALA A 192 5.81 20.46 -8.46
N PRO A 193 6.18 19.96 -7.26
CA PRO A 193 7.48 19.33 -7.08
C PRO A 193 7.48 17.94 -7.72
N ARG A 194 8.47 17.71 -8.58
CA ARG A 194 8.69 16.43 -9.26
C ARG A 194 8.75 15.25 -8.29
N SER A 195 9.41 15.43 -7.14
CA SER A 195 9.54 14.36 -6.12
C SER A 195 8.20 13.91 -5.54
N SER A 196 7.24 14.83 -5.37
CA SER A 196 5.89 14.45 -4.91
C SER A 196 5.08 13.79 -6.01
N LEU A 197 5.24 14.20 -7.27
CA LEU A 197 4.62 13.52 -8.42
C LEU A 197 5.10 12.07 -8.52
N GLU A 198 6.41 11.84 -8.50
CA GLU A 198 6.99 10.50 -8.58
C GLU A 198 6.50 9.60 -7.44
N LEU A 199 6.44 10.12 -6.21
CA LEU A 199 5.94 9.35 -5.06
C LEU A 199 4.43 9.09 -5.13
N MET A 200 3.65 10.07 -5.61
CA MET A 200 2.20 9.93 -5.80
C MET A 200 1.88 8.83 -6.82
N LEU A 201 2.66 8.77 -7.90
CA LEU A 201 2.55 7.75 -8.93
C LEU A 201 2.77 6.35 -8.37
N ASP A 202 3.85 6.16 -7.62
CA ASP A 202 4.17 4.88 -6.98
C ASP A 202 3.05 4.44 -6.03
N ILE A 203 2.59 5.32 -5.15
CA ILE A 203 1.55 5.01 -4.16
C ILE A 203 0.22 4.69 -4.87
N ALA A 204 -0.18 5.46 -5.88
CA ALA A 204 -1.44 5.24 -6.56
C ALA A 204 -1.46 3.92 -7.33
N LEU A 205 -0.35 3.52 -7.95
CA LEU A 205 -0.22 2.22 -8.61
C LEU A 205 -0.20 1.08 -7.60
N ASP A 206 0.52 1.23 -6.48
CA ASP A 206 0.62 0.19 -5.45
C ASP A 206 -0.73 -0.08 -4.75
N HIS A 207 -1.66 0.88 -4.75
CA HIS A 207 -2.93 0.81 -4.01
C HIS A 207 -4.19 0.89 -4.89
N ASP A 208 -4.07 0.73 -6.21
CA ASP A 208 -5.21 0.79 -7.15
C ASP A 208 -6.03 2.09 -7.04
N MET A 209 -5.32 3.22 -7.05
CA MET A 209 -5.88 4.58 -6.93
C MET A 209 -5.47 5.45 -8.13
N VAL A 210 -5.32 4.85 -9.31
CA VAL A 210 -4.87 5.52 -10.54
C VAL A 210 -5.73 6.72 -10.96
N GLY A 211 -7.01 6.75 -10.57
CA GLY A 211 -7.89 7.91 -10.79
C GLY A 211 -7.48 9.18 -10.02
N GLY A 212 -6.51 9.08 -9.11
CA GLY A 212 -5.94 10.21 -8.37
C GLY A 212 -4.75 10.88 -9.05
N LEU A 213 -4.29 10.32 -10.17
CA LEU A 213 -3.07 10.77 -10.85
C LEU A 213 -3.32 12.01 -11.71
N PRO A 214 -2.40 12.99 -11.72
CA PRO A 214 -2.45 14.10 -12.66
C PRO A 214 -2.13 13.61 -14.07
N GLN A 215 -2.62 14.32 -15.08
CA GLN A 215 -2.23 14.07 -16.46
C GLN A 215 -0.81 14.55 -16.68
N LEU A 216 0.05 13.65 -17.14
CA LEU A 216 1.40 13.99 -17.57
C LEU A 216 1.31 14.56 -18.99
N THR A 217 1.75 15.81 -19.16
CA THR A 217 1.72 16.52 -20.47
C THR A 217 3.12 16.91 -20.94
N GLY A 218 4.18 16.42 -20.28
CA GLY A 218 5.56 16.79 -20.61
C GLY A 218 6.07 16.11 -21.88
N THR A 219 6.94 16.82 -22.62
CA THR A 219 7.55 16.36 -23.88
C THR A 219 9.07 16.18 -23.78
N ASP A 220 9.67 16.44 -22.62
CA ASP A 220 11.10 16.25 -22.38
C ASP A 220 11.45 14.76 -22.12
N ASP A 221 12.72 14.41 -22.28
CA ASP A 221 13.21 13.03 -22.11
C ASP A 221 12.86 12.42 -20.75
N ASP A 222 12.86 13.23 -19.69
CA ASP A 222 12.53 12.76 -18.35
C ASP A 222 11.04 12.48 -18.20
N SER A 223 10.18 13.35 -18.76
CA SER A 223 8.73 13.11 -18.85
C SER A 223 8.42 11.86 -19.69
N VAL A 224 9.17 11.64 -20.77
CA VAL A 224 9.06 10.42 -21.60
C VAL A 224 9.44 9.18 -20.80
N ARG A 225 10.54 9.21 -20.05
CA ARG A 225 10.94 8.11 -19.14
C ARG A 225 9.91 7.85 -18.06
N LEU A 226 9.34 8.89 -17.46
CA LEU A 226 8.31 8.74 -16.44
C LEU A 226 7.03 8.13 -17.02
N ALA A 227 6.59 8.58 -18.20
CA ALA A 227 5.43 8.00 -18.88
C ALA A 227 5.67 6.52 -19.24
N ALA A 228 6.87 6.19 -19.73
CA ALA A 228 7.27 4.81 -20.02
C ALA A 228 7.26 3.93 -18.76
N TYR A 229 7.85 4.40 -17.67
CA TYR A 229 7.82 3.73 -16.37
C TYR A 229 6.38 3.39 -15.94
N LEU A 230 5.47 4.35 -16.03
CA LEU A 230 4.07 4.17 -15.64
C LEU A 230 3.32 3.20 -16.54
N ALA A 231 3.52 3.29 -17.85
CA ALA A 231 2.86 2.40 -18.80
C ALA A 231 3.27 0.94 -18.54
N ILE A 232 4.57 0.69 -18.35
CA ILE A 232 5.08 -0.66 -18.03
C ILE A 232 4.55 -1.12 -16.68
N ARG A 233 4.59 -0.27 -15.64
CA ARG A 233 4.07 -0.60 -14.31
C ARG A 233 2.59 -0.93 -14.31
N ALA A 234 1.77 -0.20 -15.07
CA ALA A 234 0.35 -0.47 -15.19
C ALA A 234 0.11 -1.85 -15.82
N CYS A 235 0.84 -2.20 -16.88
CA CYS A 235 0.76 -3.53 -17.49
C CYS A 235 1.24 -4.64 -16.54
N SER A 236 2.38 -4.44 -15.87
CA SER A 236 2.88 -5.39 -14.86
C SER A 236 1.90 -5.55 -13.70
N TYR A 237 1.23 -4.47 -13.30
CA TYR A 237 0.19 -4.48 -12.28
C TYR A 237 -1.02 -5.34 -12.72
N GLU A 238 -1.47 -5.20 -13.97
CA GLU A 238 -2.63 -5.95 -14.49
C GLU A 238 -2.29 -7.38 -14.96
N TYR A 239 -1.04 -7.83 -14.84
CA TYR A 239 -0.52 -9.05 -15.49
C TYR A 239 -0.74 -9.09 -17.00
N ASP A 240 -0.91 -7.94 -17.64
CA ASP A 240 -0.96 -7.84 -19.09
C ASP A 240 0.48 -7.75 -19.65
N VAL A 241 1.19 -8.85 -19.49
CA VAL A 241 2.61 -8.98 -19.84
C VAL A 241 2.82 -8.81 -21.35
N VAL A 242 1.83 -9.22 -22.16
CA VAL A 242 1.88 -9.11 -23.62
C VAL A 242 1.77 -7.65 -24.05
N THR A 243 0.79 -6.91 -23.54
CA THR A 243 0.67 -5.47 -23.82
C THR A 243 1.87 -4.71 -23.27
N GLY A 244 2.34 -5.07 -22.07
CA GLY A 244 3.55 -4.48 -21.47
C GLY A 244 4.78 -4.64 -22.37
N ALA A 245 5.00 -5.83 -22.94
CA ALA A 245 6.10 -6.10 -23.84
C ALA A 245 6.00 -5.31 -25.15
N GLN A 246 4.80 -5.22 -25.74
CA GLN A 246 4.56 -4.43 -26.95
C GLN A 246 4.76 -2.93 -26.72
N ILE A 247 4.33 -2.43 -25.55
CA ILE A 247 4.57 -1.05 -25.14
C ILE A 247 6.08 -0.81 -25.01
N LEU A 248 6.78 -1.72 -24.32
CA LEU A 248 8.22 -1.60 -24.14
C LEU A 248 8.97 -1.62 -25.48
N GLU A 249 8.63 -2.51 -26.41
CA GLU A 249 9.23 -2.58 -27.74
C GLU A 249 9.09 -1.25 -28.49
N LYS A 250 7.89 -0.66 -28.51
CA LYS A 250 7.64 0.64 -29.13
C LYS A 250 8.35 1.79 -28.43
N LEU A 251 8.41 1.76 -27.09
CA LEU A 251 9.07 2.79 -26.32
C LEU A 251 10.60 2.72 -26.45
N ASP A 252 11.17 1.53 -26.68
CA ASP A 252 12.61 1.35 -26.85
C ASP A 252 13.14 1.94 -28.17
N GLU A 253 12.25 2.29 -29.12
CA GLU A 253 12.61 3.09 -30.30
C GLU A 253 12.96 4.55 -29.93
N LEU A 254 12.56 5.02 -28.74
CA LEU A 254 12.81 6.39 -28.29
C LEU A 254 14.21 6.52 -27.68
N PRO A 255 15.04 7.50 -28.10
CA PRO A 255 16.39 7.69 -27.57
C PRO A 255 16.46 7.89 -26.04
N ALA A 256 15.42 8.48 -25.45
CA ALA A 256 15.33 8.70 -24.01
C ALA A 256 15.21 7.38 -23.21
N ILE A 257 14.73 6.31 -23.85
CA ILE A 257 14.38 5.01 -23.26
C ILE A 257 15.41 3.94 -23.61
N HIS A 258 15.85 3.90 -24.86
CA HIS A 258 16.81 2.90 -25.36
C HIS A 258 18.09 2.90 -24.52
N GLY A 259 18.44 1.75 -23.93
CA GLY A 259 19.64 1.60 -23.11
C GLY A 259 19.68 2.49 -21.85
N SER A 260 18.56 3.09 -21.45
CA SER A 260 18.49 3.93 -20.25
C SER A 260 18.78 3.11 -18.98
N ASN A 261 19.72 3.60 -18.17
CA ASN A 261 20.03 3.09 -16.83
C ASN A 261 19.26 3.83 -15.73
N GLU A 262 18.20 4.56 -16.10
CA GLU A 262 17.32 5.22 -15.12
C GLU A 262 16.70 4.13 -14.21
N PRO A 263 16.89 4.21 -12.88
CA PRO A 263 16.53 3.13 -11.97
C PRO A 263 15.07 2.68 -12.06
N ARG A 264 14.12 3.59 -12.32
CA ARG A 264 12.71 3.22 -12.38
C ARG A 264 12.38 2.39 -13.60
N LEU A 265 12.90 2.80 -14.76
CA LEU A 265 12.77 2.03 -15.99
C LEU A 265 13.43 0.66 -15.88
N VAL A 266 14.62 0.58 -15.26
CA VAL A 266 15.30 -0.71 -15.03
C VAL A 266 14.43 -1.63 -14.18
N LEU A 267 13.85 -1.11 -13.09
CA LEU A 267 12.99 -1.89 -12.21
C LEU A 267 11.69 -2.35 -12.89
N ALA A 268 11.03 -1.47 -13.65
CA ALA A 268 9.82 -1.79 -14.40
C ALA A 268 10.06 -2.85 -15.49
N ARG A 269 11.17 -2.72 -16.23
CA ARG A 269 11.60 -3.74 -17.20
C ARG A 269 11.88 -5.06 -16.53
N ALA A 270 12.64 -5.06 -15.43
CA ALA A 270 12.98 -6.27 -14.71
C ALA A 270 11.74 -7.00 -14.16
N GLU A 271 10.78 -6.28 -13.58
CA GLU A 271 9.50 -6.88 -13.17
C GLU A 271 8.81 -7.54 -14.36
N LEU A 272 8.65 -6.82 -15.49
CA LEU A 272 8.00 -7.36 -16.69
C LEU A 272 8.73 -8.61 -17.21
N THR A 273 10.06 -8.59 -17.30
CA THR A 273 10.89 -9.74 -17.69
C THR A 273 10.67 -10.93 -16.76
N ILE A 274 10.59 -10.71 -15.45
CA ILE A 274 10.29 -11.79 -14.49
C ILE A 274 8.89 -12.35 -14.72
N LEU A 275 7.90 -11.49 -14.97
CA LEU A 275 6.53 -11.92 -15.29
C LEU A 275 6.46 -12.73 -16.60
N GLN A 276 7.39 -12.51 -17.54
CA GLN A 276 7.56 -13.33 -18.74
C GLN A 276 8.28 -14.67 -18.49
N ALA A 277 8.67 -14.96 -17.24
CA ALA A 277 9.54 -16.06 -16.86
C ALA A 277 10.91 -16.03 -17.60
N GLU A 278 11.38 -14.84 -17.93
CA GLU A 278 12.67 -14.60 -18.58
C GLU A 278 13.75 -14.23 -17.57
N ARG A 279 15.02 -14.38 -17.96
CA ARG A 279 16.16 -14.05 -17.10
C ARG A 279 16.46 -12.55 -17.18
N VAL A 280 16.46 -11.88 -16.03
CA VAL A 280 16.99 -10.53 -15.88
C VAL A 280 18.53 -10.56 -15.97
N ASP A 281 19.10 -9.65 -16.76
CA ASP A 281 20.55 -9.54 -16.98
C ASP A 281 21.30 -9.04 -15.72
N ASP A 282 22.59 -9.32 -15.66
CA ASP A 282 23.40 -9.08 -14.46
C ASP A 282 23.62 -7.57 -14.19
N ALA A 283 23.58 -6.71 -15.23
CA ALA A 283 23.70 -5.27 -15.05
C ALA A 283 22.43 -4.68 -14.43
N SER A 284 21.25 -5.09 -14.91
CA SER A 284 19.96 -4.75 -14.30
C SER A 284 19.89 -5.23 -12.86
N LYS A 285 20.32 -6.47 -12.56
CA LYS A 285 20.39 -6.98 -11.18
C LYS A 285 21.25 -6.10 -10.28
N ALA A 286 22.44 -5.69 -10.74
CA ALA A 286 23.33 -4.82 -9.95
C ALA A 286 22.69 -3.46 -9.62
N ILE A 287 21.93 -2.88 -10.56
CA ILE A 287 21.18 -1.64 -10.32
C ILE A 287 20.07 -1.87 -9.29
N ILE A 288 19.29 -2.95 -9.44
CA ILE A 288 18.21 -3.31 -8.52
C ILE A 288 18.75 -3.54 -7.11
N GLU A 289 19.84 -4.29 -6.97
CA GLU A 289 20.56 -4.50 -5.71
C GLU A 289 21.03 -3.18 -5.10
N SER A 290 21.63 -2.29 -5.88
CA SER A 290 22.11 -0.99 -5.41
C SER A 290 20.97 -0.13 -4.86
N VAL A 291 19.86 -0.05 -5.60
CA VAL A 291 18.68 0.74 -5.21
C VAL A 291 18.00 0.11 -3.98
N ALA A 292 17.87 -1.21 -3.93
CA ALA A 292 17.28 -1.92 -2.79
C ALA A 292 18.16 -1.86 -1.52
N ARG A 293 19.50 -1.95 -1.66
CA ARG A 293 20.47 -1.91 -0.55
C ARG A 293 20.73 -0.51 -0.02
N SER A 294 20.20 0.54 -0.64
CA SER A 294 20.30 1.93 -0.15
C SER A 294 19.64 2.20 1.22
N ARG A 295 19.26 1.16 1.98
CA ARG A 295 18.68 1.24 3.33
C ARG A 295 19.43 0.43 4.39
N SER A 296 19.75 1.10 5.50
CA SER A 296 19.93 0.47 6.80
C SER A 296 18.62 -0.21 7.24
N ARG A 297 18.71 -1.28 8.05
CA ARG A 297 17.60 -2.19 8.42
C ARG A 297 16.34 -1.53 9.02
N LEU A 298 16.34 -0.22 9.30
CA LEU A 298 15.27 0.49 10.01
C LEU A 298 14.82 1.82 9.37
N ALA A 299 15.44 2.32 8.29
CA ALA A 299 15.09 3.62 7.72
C ALA A 299 13.86 3.53 6.80
N VAL A 300 12.94 4.48 6.90
CA VAL A 300 11.74 4.63 6.06
C VAL A 300 12.08 5.24 4.68
N ASP A 301 13.34 5.15 4.22
CA ASP A 301 13.85 5.97 3.08
C ASP A 301 14.06 5.32 1.69
N GLY A 302 14.39 4.05 1.58
CA GLY A 302 14.38 3.25 0.34
C GLY A 302 13.03 3.12 -0.37
N TRP A 303 13.11 2.66 -1.60
CA TRP A 303 12.01 2.69 -2.53
C TRP A 303 11.20 1.39 -2.44
N ARG A 304 9.88 1.50 -2.21
CA ARG A 304 8.98 0.34 -2.02
C ARG A 304 9.17 -0.65 -3.15
N TYR A 305 8.88 -0.17 -4.34
CA TYR A 305 8.90 -0.95 -5.55
C TYR A 305 10.26 -1.63 -5.82
N ALA A 306 11.37 -0.96 -5.55
CA ALA A 306 12.71 -1.52 -5.74
C ALA A 306 12.97 -2.79 -4.91
N GLU A 307 12.62 -2.74 -3.62
CA GLU A 307 12.78 -3.89 -2.72
C GLU A 307 11.77 -5.00 -3.06
N PHE A 308 10.58 -4.68 -3.57
CA PHE A 308 9.65 -5.68 -4.11
C PHE A 308 10.30 -6.44 -5.29
N VAL A 309 10.77 -5.74 -6.33
CA VAL A 309 11.37 -6.39 -7.51
C VAL A 309 12.61 -7.20 -7.12
N HIS A 310 13.46 -6.67 -6.24
CA HIS A 310 14.60 -7.41 -5.70
C HIS A 310 14.19 -8.73 -5.04
N ARG A 311 13.13 -8.72 -4.22
CA ARG A 311 12.66 -9.93 -3.54
C ARG A 311 12.00 -10.92 -4.48
N VAL A 312 11.27 -10.44 -5.48
CA VAL A 312 10.73 -11.31 -6.53
C VAL A 312 11.88 -12.00 -7.26
N LEU A 313 12.96 -11.28 -7.60
CA LEU A 313 14.18 -11.89 -8.16
C LEU A 313 14.77 -12.98 -7.25
N ASP A 314 14.81 -12.75 -5.93
CA ASP A 314 15.30 -13.74 -4.96
C ASP A 314 14.44 -15.03 -4.97
N VAL A 315 13.10 -14.91 -5.10
CA VAL A 315 12.20 -16.09 -5.18
C VAL A 315 12.41 -16.90 -6.46
N TYR A 316 12.69 -16.21 -7.56
CA TYR A 316 13.00 -16.85 -8.84
C TYR A 316 14.44 -17.39 -8.92
N ASN A 317 15.28 -17.13 -7.91
CA ASN A 317 16.62 -17.68 -7.83
C ASN A 317 16.60 -19.05 -7.12
N PRO A 318 16.87 -20.17 -7.83
CA PRO A 318 16.87 -21.50 -7.24
C PRO A 318 17.98 -21.70 -6.21
N ASP A 319 19.04 -20.89 -6.24
CA ASP A 319 20.21 -21.00 -5.36
C ASP A 319 20.04 -20.26 -4.02
N VAL A 320 18.94 -19.53 -3.83
CA VAL A 320 18.64 -18.84 -2.57
C VAL A 320 17.90 -19.79 -1.62
N SER A 321 18.51 -20.06 -0.46
CA SER A 321 17.88 -20.86 0.61
C SER A 321 16.53 -20.27 1.02
N VAL A 322 15.50 -21.13 1.06
CA VAL A 322 14.10 -20.80 1.41
C VAL A 322 13.95 -20.33 2.87
N ASP A 323 14.93 -20.62 3.73
CA ASP A 323 14.86 -20.34 5.18
C ASP A 323 14.89 -18.84 5.53
N SER A 324 15.30 -17.97 4.61
CA SER A 324 15.52 -16.54 4.88
C SER A 324 14.58 -15.54 4.15
N PRO A 325 13.99 -15.81 2.97
CA PRO A 325 13.17 -14.81 2.27
C PRO A 325 11.71 -14.73 2.75
N LEU A 326 11.04 -15.87 2.99
CA LEU A 326 9.59 -15.96 3.26
C LEU A 326 9.12 -15.21 4.51
N GLY A 327 9.90 -15.24 5.59
CA GLY A 327 9.60 -14.51 6.81
C GLY A 327 9.58 -12.98 6.64
N HIS A 328 10.26 -12.45 5.62
CA HIS A 328 10.27 -11.02 5.32
C HIS A 328 9.21 -10.59 4.31
N PHE A 329 8.60 -11.52 3.56
CA PHE A 329 7.62 -11.19 2.52
C PHE A 329 6.37 -10.51 3.07
N THR A 330 5.99 -10.87 4.29
CA THR A 330 4.74 -10.42 4.89
C THR A 330 4.87 -9.09 5.65
N TRP A 331 6.10 -8.64 5.98
CA TRP A 331 6.31 -7.58 6.98
C TRP A 331 6.57 -6.17 6.44
N LYS A 332 6.89 -6.01 5.15
CA LYS A 332 7.16 -4.69 4.52
C LYS A 332 6.46 -4.46 3.19
N TYR A 333 6.07 -5.54 2.53
CA TYR A 333 5.38 -5.54 1.24
C TYR A 333 4.00 -6.17 1.29
N GLY A 334 3.54 -6.44 2.53
CA GLY A 334 2.16 -6.61 2.92
C GLY A 334 1.33 -7.34 1.89
N ASN A 335 1.49 -8.66 1.86
CA ASN A 335 0.48 -9.58 1.36
C ASN A 335 0.03 -9.44 -0.09
N ASN A 336 0.70 -8.64 -0.93
CA ASN A 336 0.34 -8.52 -2.34
C ASN A 336 0.16 -9.91 -2.95
N ALA A 337 -1.07 -10.25 -3.32
CA ALA A 337 -1.47 -11.53 -3.88
C ALA A 337 -0.50 -12.01 -4.99
N ARG A 338 0.14 -11.06 -5.68
CA ARG A 338 1.18 -11.29 -6.69
C ARG A 338 2.39 -12.07 -6.18
N VAL A 339 2.94 -11.67 -5.03
CA VAL A 339 4.08 -12.37 -4.41
C VAL A 339 3.70 -13.82 -4.11
N TRP A 340 2.48 -14.03 -3.62
CA TRP A 340 1.99 -15.36 -3.28
C TRP A 340 1.76 -16.21 -4.53
N GLY A 341 1.26 -15.61 -5.61
CA GLY A 341 1.20 -16.25 -6.94
C GLY A 341 2.58 -16.68 -7.44
N HIS A 342 3.59 -15.82 -7.29
CA HIS A 342 4.97 -16.17 -7.63
C HIS A 342 5.55 -17.27 -6.75
N ALA A 343 5.23 -17.27 -5.46
CA ALA A 343 5.66 -18.31 -4.51
C ALA A 343 5.03 -19.68 -4.80
N ASP A 344 3.80 -19.75 -5.33
CA ASP A 344 3.13 -21.02 -5.69
C ASP A 344 3.91 -21.80 -6.77
N HIS A 345 4.67 -21.11 -7.64
CA HIS A 345 5.53 -21.77 -8.63
C HIS A 345 6.72 -22.53 -8.02
N ARG A 346 7.11 -22.25 -6.77
CA ARG A 346 8.18 -22.96 -6.04
C ARG A 346 7.61 -24.13 -5.25
N LYS A 347 7.38 -25.26 -5.92
CA LYS A 347 6.86 -26.49 -5.30
C LYS A 347 7.70 -26.98 -4.10
N ASP A 348 9.01 -26.74 -4.15
CA ASP A 348 9.98 -27.03 -3.09
C ASP A 348 9.81 -26.14 -1.85
N ALA A 349 9.32 -24.90 -2.03
CA ALA A 349 9.10 -23.93 -0.96
C ALA A 349 7.66 -23.93 -0.41
N ARG A 350 6.72 -24.64 -1.05
CA ARG A 350 5.29 -24.58 -0.76
C ARG A 350 4.94 -24.80 0.71
N ALA A 351 5.59 -25.75 1.38
CA ALA A 351 5.32 -26.04 2.79
C ALA A 351 5.64 -24.83 3.71
N GLU A 352 6.74 -24.12 3.45
CA GLU A 352 7.12 -22.92 4.21
C GLU A 352 6.26 -21.71 3.88
N VAL A 353 5.83 -21.60 2.62
CA VAL A 353 4.85 -20.59 2.18
C VAL A 353 3.52 -20.78 2.93
N LEU A 354 3.02 -22.02 3.01
CA LEU A 354 1.77 -22.34 3.73
C LEU A 354 1.88 -22.10 5.24
N LYS A 355 3.02 -22.43 5.86
CA LYS A 355 3.28 -22.09 7.28
C LYS A 355 3.24 -20.58 7.51
N THR A 356 3.82 -19.81 6.60
CA THR A 356 3.83 -18.35 6.66
C THR A 356 2.42 -17.80 6.50
N LEU A 357 1.68 -18.24 5.48
CA LEU A 357 0.29 -17.86 5.27
C LEU A 357 -0.58 -18.12 6.50
N ALA A 358 -0.45 -19.29 7.11
CA ALA A 358 -1.22 -19.66 8.30
C ALA A 358 -0.88 -18.79 9.52
N ARG A 359 0.39 -18.41 9.66
CA ARG A 359 0.82 -17.42 10.66
C ARG A 359 0.16 -16.07 10.41
N GLU A 360 0.15 -15.57 9.17
CA GLU A 360 -0.47 -14.28 8.84
C GLU A 360 -2.00 -14.32 9.01
N LEU A 361 -2.67 -15.41 8.62
CA LEU A 361 -4.11 -15.58 8.84
C LEU A 361 -4.49 -15.48 10.33
N ARG A 362 -3.57 -15.84 11.25
CA ARG A 362 -3.79 -15.71 12.70
C ARG A 362 -3.61 -14.26 13.20
N PHE A 363 -2.61 -13.53 12.68
CA PHE A 363 -2.23 -12.22 13.22
C PHE A 363 -2.81 -11.03 12.46
N ALA A 364 -3.12 -11.22 11.19
CA ALA A 364 -3.61 -10.22 10.26
C ALA A 364 -4.88 -10.72 9.54
N SER A 365 -5.76 -11.43 10.25
CA SER A 365 -7.05 -11.89 9.70
C SER A 365 -7.95 -10.75 9.22
N HIS A 366 -7.69 -9.53 9.68
CA HIS A 366 -8.36 -8.31 9.24
C HIS A 366 -7.80 -7.76 7.92
N ASP A 367 -6.64 -8.22 7.45
CA ASP A 367 -6.07 -7.78 6.18
C ASP A 367 -6.62 -8.63 5.01
N PRO A 368 -7.35 -8.03 4.04
CA PRO A 368 -7.88 -8.74 2.88
C PRO A 368 -6.82 -9.46 2.05
N GLU A 369 -5.61 -8.91 1.95
CA GLU A 369 -4.56 -9.46 1.11
C GLU A 369 -4.05 -10.83 1.63
N VAL A 370 -4.12 -11.07 2.95
CA VAL A 370 -3.84 -12.39 3.54
C VAL A 370 -4.85 -13.45 3.06
N TRP A 371 -6.11 -13.05 2.88
CA TRP A 371 -7.14 -13.95 2.38
C TRP A 371 -7.07 -14.15 0.87
N ARG A 372 -6.63 -13.14 0.10
CA ARG A 372 -6.28 -13.31 -1.32
C ARG A 372 -5.10 -14.25 -1.51
N ALA A 373 -4.10 -14.19 -0.62
CA ALA A 373 -3.01 -15.17 -0.62
C ALA A 373 -3.55 -16.60 -0.39
N ALA A 374 -4.52 -16.76 0.51
CA ALA A 374 -5.17 -18.04 0.75
C ALA A 374 -5.97 -18.52 -0.46
N SER A 375 -6.63 -17.63 -1.21
CA SER A 375 -7.37 -18.01 -2.42
C SER A 375 -6.46 -18.58 -3.51
N ILE A 376 -5.21 -18.11 -3.59
CA ILE A 376 -4.19 -18.56 -4.54
C ILE A 376 -3.59 -19.91 -4.13
N LEU A 377 -3.20 -20.05 -2.87
CA LEU A 377 -2.37 -21.19 -2.43
C LEU A 377 -3.17 -22.43 -2.04
N LEU A 378 -4.45 -22.27 -1.72
CA LEU A 378 -5.34 -23.34 -1.31
C LEU A 378 -6.14 -23.90 -2.49
N PRO A 379 -6.22 -25.23 -2.68
CA PRO A 379 -6.92 -25.86 -3.81
C PRO A 379 -8.40 -25.46 -3.97
N ASP A 380 -9.07 -25.13 -2.85
CA ASP A 380 -10.50 -24.79 -2.79
C ASP A 380 -10.75 -23.27 -2.64
N GLY A 381 -9.72 -22.45 -2.88
CA GLY A 381 -9.74 -21.02 -2.58
C GLY A 381 -10.49 -20.12 -3.59
N GLY A 382 -10.98 -20.67 -4.70
CA GLY A 382 -11.45 -19.89 -5.85
C GLY A 382 -12.54 -18.85 -5.56
N ASP A 383 -13.47 -19.14 -4.65
CA ASP A 383 -14.58 -18.23 -4.33
C ASP A 383 -14.21 -17.15 -3.30
N ILE A 384 -13.06 -17.27 -2.62
CA ILE A 384 -12.67 -16.37 -1.53
C ILE A 384 -12.50 -14.93 -2.05
N ASP A 385 -11.86 -14.72 -3.21
CA ASP A 385 -11.59 -13.36 -3.70
C ASP A 385 -12.87 -12.59 -4.08
N VAL A 386 -13.83 -13.28 -4.69
CA VAL A 386 -15.15 -12.69 -5.01
C VAL A 386 -15.88 -12.29 -3.72
N GLN A 387 -15.93 -13.20 -2.73
CA GLN A 387 -16.58 -12.94 -1.45
C GLN A 387 -15.91 -11.80 -0.66
N LEU A 388 -14.58 -11.70 -0.72
CA LEU A 388 -13.83 -10.59 -0.13
C LEU A 388 -14.22 -9.26 -0.78
N GLY A 389 -14.27 -9.21 -2.11
CA GLY A 389 -14.67 -8.02 -2.86
C GLY A 389 -16.08 -7.56 -2.50
N GLU A 390 -17.05 -8.48 -2.48
CA GLU A 390 -18.43 -8.20 -2.08
C GLU A 390 -18.52 -7.67 -0.65
N ARG A 391 -17.77 -8.28 0.28
CA ARG A 391 -17.77 -7.87 1.69
C ARG A 391 -17.16 -6.49 1.89
N LEU A 392 -16.02 -6.20 1.28
CA LEU A 392 -15.37 -4.90 1.38
C LEU A 392 -16.25 -3.80 0.78
N MET A 393 -16.89 -4.09 -0.35
CA MET A 393 -17.84 -3.15 -0.95
C MET A 393 -19.06 -2.93 -0.06
N ALA A 394 -19.65 -3.98 0.50
CA ALA A 394 -20.78 -3.85 1.42
C ALA A 394 -20.40 -3.06 2.69
N GLN A 395 -19.20 -3.26 3.23
CA GLN A 395 -18.69 -2.49 4.37
C GLN A 395 -18.51 -1.02 4.02
N LEU A 396 -17.89 -0.73 2.88
CA LEU A 396 -17.71 0.64 2.40
C LEU A 396 -19.07 1.32 2.20
N LEU A 397 -20.02 0.65 1.55
CA LEU A 397 -21.38 1.16 1.35
C LEU A 397 -22.12 1.39 2.67
N ALA A 398 -21.97 0.49 3.66
CA ALA A 398 -22.58 0.65 4.97
C ALA A 398 -21.99 1.82 5.75
N ALA A 399 -20.67 2.04 5.65
CA ALA A 399 -20.03 3.20 6.26
C ALA A 399 -20.36 4.51 5.51
N TYR A 400 -20.69 4.41 4.21
CA TYR A 400 -21.03 5.55 3.37
C TYR A 400 -22.53 5.92 3.37
N ALA A 401 -23.42 5.00 3.76
CA ALA A 401 -24.83 5.28 4.05
C ALA A 401 -24.94 6.32 5.18
#